data_AF-A0A5N0TBP8-F1
#
_entry.id   AF-A0A5N0TBP8-F1
#
_cell.length_a   1.000
_cell.length_b   1.000
_cell.length_c   1.000
_cell.angle_alpha   90.00
_cell.angle_beta   90.00
_cell.angle_gamma   90.00
#
_symmetry.space_group_name_H-M   'P 1'
#
loop_
_entity.id
_entity.type
_entity.pdbx_description
1 polymer ?
#
loop_
_entity_poly.entity_id
_entity_poly.type
_entity_poly.pdbx_seq_one_letter_code
_entity_poly.pdbx_strand_id
1 'polypeptide(L)'
;MALFDLYDGLTARLRTAGEAVWPLALRAILFWEFWEAGITKYRGENWFADIPWADWQKGFPAPFEWLPVSLNWTLATWGEIVFSVMLLLGLFTRFAAVSLLVITAVATAAVHWPAEWDGLAGLWQGYVISADGAGNYKLPLLFTVMLLPLVFHGAGTLSLDRLLVALTHRTDRLDDRTADLQATGLALAVIGLVLVWVVPAWGGVALGLAALALIFPQFMGNPLRPNF
;
A
#
# COMPACT_ATOMS: atom_id res chain seq x y z
N MET A 1 39.90 13.04 14.00
CA MET A 1 39.67 13.35 12.58
C MET A 1 39.56 12.07 11.76
N ALA A 2 40.61 11.24 11.65
CA ALA A 2 40.58 10.00 10.85
C ALA A 2 39.40 9.02 11.09
N LEU A 3 38.93 8.86 12.34
CA LEU A 3 37.76 8.02 12.64
C LEU A 3 36.45 8.63 12.10
N PHE A 4 36.29 9.95 12.21
CA PHE A 4 35.13 10.65 11.67
C PHE A 4 35.15 10.61 10.14
N ASP A 5 36.31 10.83 9.52
CA ASP A 5 36.46 10.75 8.06
C ASP A 5 36.14 9.35 7.52
N LEU A 6 36.58 8.29 8.23
CA LEU A 6 36.23 6.91 7.90
C LEU A 6 34.72 6.68 8.04
N TYR A 7 34.12 7.11 9.14
CA TYR A 7 32.68 6.98 9.38
C TYR A 7 31.85 7.69 8.28
N ASP A 8 32.22 8.92 7.94
CA ASP A 8 31.55 9.71 6.90
C ASP A 8 31.72 9.05 5.53
N GLY A 9 32.92 8.54 5.23
CA GLY A 9 33.20 7.80 4.01
C GLY A 9 32.41 6.50 3.87
N LEU A 10 32.28 5.73 4.94
CA LEU A 10 31.46 4.50 4.95
C LEU A 10 29.97 4.84 4.80
N THR A 11 29.49 5.84 5.55
CA THR A 11 28.08 6.25 5.53
C THR A 11 27.67 6.78 4.16
N ALA A 12 28.52 7.56 3.49
CA ALA A 12 28.25 8.04 2.14
C ALA A 12 28.05 6.88 1.14
N ARG A 13 28.90 5.85 1.19
CA ARG A 13 28.79 4.66 0.33
C ARG A 13 27.52 3.85 0.62
N LEU A 14 27.18 3.70 1.91
CA LEU A 14 25.94 3.02 2.32
C LEU A 14 24.69 3.77 1.85
N ARG A 15 24.70 5.11 1.85
CA ARG A 15 23.60 5.92 1.29
C ARG A 15 23.40 5.62 -0.20
N THR A 16 24.46 5.63 -0.99
CA THR A 16 24.40 5.30 -2.43
C THR A 16 23.89 3.88 -2.67
N ALA A 17 24.40 2.89 -1.94
CA ALA A 17 23.91 1.52 -2.04
C ALA A 17 22.43 1.41 -1.60
N GLY A 18 22.05 2.18 -0.59
CA GLY A 18 20.70 2.24 -0.06
C GLY A 18 19.65 2.61 -1.10
N GLU A 19 19.97 3.50 -2.05
CA GLU A 19 19.03 3.88 -3.12
C GLU A 19 18.55 2.70 -3.98
N ALA A 20 19.35 1.63 -4.06
CA ALA A 20 19.02 0.40 -4.79
C ALA A 20 18.55 -0.72 -3.86
N VAL A 21 19.26 -0.94 -2.75
CA VAL A 21 19.16 -2.18 -1.96
C VAL A 21 17.85 -2.26 -1.17
N TRP A 22 17.51 -1.25 -0.38
CA TRP A 22 16.31 -1.35 0.49
C TRP A 22 15.01 -1.40 -0.33
N PRO A 23 14.80 -0.63 -1.42
CA PRO A 23 13.58 -0.71 -2.20
C PRO A 23 13.47 -2.07 -2.90
N LEU A 24 14.58 -2.61 -3.41
CA LEU A 24 14.61 -3.95 -4.01
C LEU A 24 14.25 -5.03 -2.99
N ALA A 25 14.88 -5.02 -1.82
CA ALA A 25 14.62 -6.00 -0.77
C ALA A 25 13.14 -5.98 -0.34
N LEU A 26 12.58 -4.77 -0.17
CA LEU A 26 11.18 -4.56 0.17
C LEU A 26 10.22 -5.09 -0.91
N ARG A 27 10.52 -4.81 -2.18
CA ARG A 27 9.74 -5.33 -3.32
C ARG A 27 9.85 -6.85 -3.44
N ALA A 28 11.02 -7.43 -3.19
CA ALA A 28 11.24 -8.87 -3.28
C ALA A 28 10.48 -9.66 -2.20
N ILE A 29 10.52 -9.20 -0.94
CA ILE A 29 9.77 -9.87 0.13
C ILE A 29 8.26 -9.72 -0.07
N LEU A 30 7.77 -8.53 -0.42
CA LEU A 30 6.35 -8.33 -0.71
C LEU A 30 5.91 -9.13 -1.94
N PHE A 31 6.76 -9.24 -2.96
CA PHE A 31 6.49 -10.12 -4.10
C PHE A 31 6.26 -11.55 -3.64
N TRP A 32 7.16 -12.10 -2.82
CA TRP A 32 7.04 -13.48 -2.35
C TRP A 32 5.69 -13.72 -1.65
N GLU A 33 5.34 -12.88 -0.68
CA GLU A 33 4.14 -13.03 0.12
C GLU A 33 2.85 -12.94 -0.71
N PHE A 34 2.75 -11.93 -1.58
CA PHE A 34 1.57 -11.78 -2.46
C PHE A 34 1.53 -12.83 -3.57
N TRP A 35 2.69 -13.23 -4.11
CA TRP A 35 2.75 -14.30 -5.09
C TRP A 35 2.29 -15.62 -4.49
N GLU A 36 2.76 -15.98 -3.30
CA GLU A 36 2.36 -17.19 -2.58
C GLU A 36 0.85 -17.15 -2.29
N ALA A 37 0.33 -16.04 -1.79
CA ALA A 37 -1.10 -15.86 -1.55
C ALA A 37 -1.92 -16.04 -2.84
N GLY A 38 -1.50 -15.41 -3.93
CA GLY A 38 -2.19 -15.48 -5.22
C GLY A 38 -2.13 -16.86 -5.85
N ILE A 39 -0.97 -17.53 -5.85
CA ILE A 39 -0.81 -18.88 -6.39
C ILE A 39 -1.58 -19.90 -5.55
N THR A 40 -1.66 -19.73 -4.24
CA THR A 40 -2.49 -20.57 -3.36
C THR A 40 -3.96 -20.44 -3.74
N LYS A 41 -4.45 -19.22 -3.99
CA LYS A 41 -5.83 -19.01 -4.47
C LYS A 41 -6.08 -19.54 -5.88
N TYR A 42 -5.08 -19.46 -6.75
CA TYR A 42 -5.17 -19.95 -8.13
C TYR A 42 -5.22 -21.48 -8.22
N ARG A 43 -4.45 -22.18 -7.37
CA ARG A 43 -4.38 -23.65 -7.35
C ARG A 43 -5.40 -24.29 -6.42
N GLY A 44 -5.89 -23.54 -5.44
CA GLY A 44 -6.86 -24.01 -4.45
C GLY A 44 -8.31 -23.83 -4.92
N GLU A 45 -9.23 -24.26 -4.06
CA GLU A 45 -10.65 -24.01 -4.21
C GLU A 45 -11.02 -22.69 -3.53
N ASN A 46 -12.08 -22.06 -4.02
CA ASN A 46 -12.59 -20.83 -3.43
C ASN A 46 -13.31 -21.14 -2.11
N TRP A 47 -12.53 -21.23 -1.04
CA TRP A 47 -13.02 -21.46 0.32
C TRP A 47 -13.76 -20.27 0.90
N PHE A 48 -13.69 -19.08 0.28
CA PHE A 48 -14.33 -17.88 0.82
C PHE A 48 -15.85 -18.04 0.90
N ALA A 49 -16.45 -18.77 -0.04
CA ALA A 49 -17.87 -19.08 -0.02
C ALA A 49 -18.26 -20.04 1.13
N ASP A 50 -17.30 -20.85 1.58
CA ASP A 50 -17.49 -21.93 2.55
C ASP A 50 -17.03 -21.54 3.97
N ILE A 51 -16.63 -20.28 4.18
CA ILE A 51 -16.30 -19.78 5.51
C ILE A 51 -17.53 -19.99 6.42
N PRO A 52 -17.37 -20.63 7.59
CA PRO A 52 -18.42 -20.65 8.60
C PRO A 52 -18.54 -19.25 9.17
N TRP A 53 -19.31 -18.42 8.46
CA TRP A 53 -19.50 -17.01 8.77
C TRP A 53 -19.97 -16.87 10.21
N ALA A 54 -19.17 -16.17 11.02
CA ALA A 54 -19.62 -15.71 12.32
C ALA A 54 -20.49 -14.46 12.14
N ASP A 55 -21.43 -14.21 13.06
CA ASP A 55 -22.38 -13.09 12.98
C ASP A 55 -21.70 -11.70 12.83
N TRP A 56 -20.43 -11.59 13.23
CA TRP A 56 -19.63 -10.37 13.18
C TRP A 56 -18.83 -10.20 11.87
N GLN A 57 -18.63 -11.26 11.09
CA GLN A 57 -17.91 -11.20 9.82
C GLN A 57 -18.85 -10.65 8.74
N LYS A 58 -18.54 -9.47 8.21
CA LYS A 58 -19.39 -8.78 7.22
C LYS A 58 -19.22 -9.29 5.79
N GLY A 59 -18.32 -10.25 5.56
CA GLY A 59 -17.89 -10.63 4.21
C GLY A 59 -17.14 -9.49 3.53
N PHE A 60 -17.16 -9.45 2.19
CA PHE A 60 -16.56 -8.33 1.46
C PHE A 60 -17.28 -7.02 1.81
N PRO A 61 -16.55 -5.93 2.15
CA PRO A 61 -17.18 -4.64 2.39
C PRO A 61 -17.54 -3.94 1.07
N ALA A 62 -18.50 -3.00 1.11
CA ALA A 62 -18.82 -2.15 -0.04
C ALA A 62 -17.57 -1.47 -0.65
N PRO A 63 -17.48 -1.33 -1.99
CA PRO A 63 -18.46 -1.78 -2.99
C PRO A 63 -18.28 -3.25 -3.41
N PHE A 64 -17.31 -3.97 -2.84
CA PHE A 64 -17.01 -5.35 -3.21
C PHE A 64 -18.11 -6.33 -2.78
N GLU A 65 -18.91 -5.96 -1.77
CA GLU A 65 -20.11 -6.70 -1.36
C GLU A 65 -21.13 -6.87 -2.51
N TRP A 66 -21.13 -5.94 -3.49
CA TRP A 66 -22.06 -5.99 -4.64
C TRP A 66 -21.59 -6.93 -5.75
N LEU A 67 -20.36 -7.43 -5.66
CA LEU A 67 -19.80 -8.38 -6.62
C LEU A 67 -20.02 -9.82 -6.15
N PRO A 68 -20.21 -10.77 -7.08
CA PRO A 68 -20.22 -12.18 -6.73
C PRO A 68 -18.90 -12.58 -6.03
N VAL A 69 -18.98 -13.45 -5.02
CA VAL A 69 -17.81 -13.97 -4.29
C VAL A 69 -16.76 -14.56 -5.24
N SER A 70 -17.17 -15.28 -6.28
CA SER A 70 -16.28 -15.83 -7.31
C SER A 70 -15.53 -14.74 -8.09
N LEU A 71 -16.16 -13.61 -8.35
CA LEU A 71 -15.52 -12.48 -9.02
C LEU A 71 -14.52 -11.79 -8.07
N ASN A 72 -14.88 -11.53 -6.82
CA ASN A 72 -13.94 -10.99 -5.83
C ASN A 72 -12.73 -11.90 -5.64
N TRP A 73 -12.93 -13.21 -5.55
CA TRP A 73 -11.86 -14.20 -5.48
C TRP A 73 -10.94 -14.14 -6.71
N THR A 74 -11.51 -14.06 -7.91
CA THR A 74 -10.76 -13.97 -9.17
C THR A 74 -9.94 -12.67 -9.22
N LEU A 75 -10.54 -11.53 -8.85
CA LEU A 75 -9.87 -10.24 -8.81
C LEU A 75 -8.73 -10.21 -7.81
N ALA A 76 -8.93 -10.76 -6.60
CA ALA A 76 -7.89 -10.88 -5.58
C ALA A 76 -6.75 -11.79 -6.07
N THR A 77 -7.08 -12.97 -6.61
CA THR A 77 -6.10 -13.94 -7.12
C THR A 77 -5.19 -13.31 -8.18
N TRP A 78 -5.78 -12.74 -9.23
CA TRP A 78 -5.00 -12.16 -10.32
C TRP A 78 -4.34 -10.83 -9.94
N GLY A 79 -4.98 -10.04 -9.08
CA GLY A 79 -4.39 -8.82 -8.53
C GLY A 79 -3.13 -9.12 -7.73
N GLU A 80 -3.17 -10.09 -6.82
CA GLU A 80 -2.01 -10.53 -6.04
C GLU A 80 -0.88 -11.03 -6.97
N ILE A 81 -1.18 -11.89 -7.95
CA ILE A 81 -0.17 -12.43 -8.89
C ILE A 81 0.43 -11.34 -9.78
N VAL A 82 -0.40 -10.53 -10.45
CA VAL A 82 0.08 -9.55 -11.44
C VAL A 82 0.78 -8.39 -10.74
N PHE A 83 0.17 -7.83 -9.70
CA PHE A 83 0.76 -6.67 -9.02
C PHE A 83 2.00 -7.03 -8.22
N SER A 84 2.11 -8.25 -7.68
CA SER A 84 3.36 -8.70 -7.05
C SER A 84 4.51 -8.78 -8.06
N VAL A 85 4.28 -9.34 -9.24
CA VAL A 85 5.30 -9.39 -10.31
C VAL A 85 5.70 -7.99 -10.76
N MET A 86 4.72 -7.11 -10.97
CA MET A 86 4.98 -5.70 -11.28
C MET A 86 5.82 -5.04 -10.17
N LEU A 87 5.53 -5.33 -8.90
CA LEU A 87 6.28 -4.84 -7.75
C LEU A 87 7.73 -5.36 -7.76
N LEU A 88 7.94 -6.66 -7.98
CA LEU A 88 9.28 -7.27 -8.05
C LEU A 88 10.15 -6.62 -9.13
N LEU A 89 9.58 -6.37 -10.31
CA LEU A 89 10.29 -5.74 -11.42
C LEU A 89 10.46 -4.22 -11.21
N GLY A 90 9.67 -3.64 -10.29
CA GLY A 90 9.59 -2.20 -10.10
C GLY A 90 8.98 -1.52 -11.33
N LEU A 91 7.90 -2.10 -11.87
CA LEU A 91 7.15 -1.63 -13.03
C LEU A 91 5.80 -1.06 -12.58
N PHE A 92 5.55 0.21 -12.86
CA PHE A 92 4.40 0.96 -12.35
C PHE A 92 4.22 0.79 -10.83
N THR A 93 5.32 0.91 -10.09
CA THR A 93 5.43 0.49 -8.67
C THR A 93 4.37 1.12 -7.78
N ARG A 94 4.08 2.41 -7.98
CA ARG A 94 3.06 3.12 -7.18
C ARG A 94 1.66 2.57 -7.44
N PHE A 95 1.35 2.25 -8.69
CA PHE A 95 0.07 1.65 -9.06
C PHE A 95 -0.05 0.25 -8.44
N ALA A 96 0.95 -0.62 -8.65
CA ALA A 96 0.98 -1.95 -8.06
C ALA A 96 0.88 -1.91 -6.52
N ALA A 97 1.63 -1.01 -5.87
CA ALA A 97 1.59 -0.87 -4.41
C ALA A 97 0.24 -0.40 -3.88
N VAL A 98 -0.40 0.59 -4.53
CA VAL A 98 -1.75 1.04 -4.15
C VAL A 98 -2.78 -0.07 -4.38
N SER A 99 -2.70 -0.82 -5.48
CA SER A 99 -3.59 -1.95 -5.73
C SER A 99 -3.46 -3.04 -4.66
N LEU A 100 -2.22 -3.38 -4.26
CA LEU A 100 -1.97 -4.34 -3.18
C LEU A 100 -2.40 -3.80 -1.80
N LEU A 101 -2.30 -2.49 -1.56
CA LEU A 101 -2.87 -1.87 -0.35
C LEU A 101 -4.39 -2.05 -0.30
N VAL A 102 -5.09 -1.82 -1.41
CA VAL A 102 -6.54 -2.01 -1.49
C VAL A 102 -6.91 -3.48 -1.25
N ILE A 103 -6.23 -4.43 -1.92
CA ILE A 103 -6.45 -5.87 -1.70
C ILE A 103 -6.24 -6.22 -0.23
N THR A 104 -5.15 -5.74 0.37
CA THR A 104 -4.81 -5.99 1.77
C THR A 104 -5.85 -5.42 2.73
N ALA A 105 -6.30 -4.18 2.51
CA ALA A 105 -7.29 -3.53 3.37
C ALA A 105 -8.66 -4.21 3.28
N VAL A 106 -9.09 -4.61 2.08
CA VAL A 106 -10.35 -5.33 1.85
C VAL A 106 -10.29 -6.73 2.48
N ALA A 107 -9.20 -7.48 2.26
CA ALA A 107 -9.01 -8.79 2.90
C ALA A 107 -8.98 -8.66 4.43
N THR A 108 -8.35 -7.59 4.93
CA THR A 108 -8.32 -7.31 6.36
C THR A 108 -9.73 -7.11 6.90
N ALA A 109 -10.50 -6.19 6.30
CA ALA A 109 -11.86 -5.91 6.73
C ALA A 109 -12.79 -7.14 6.62
N ALA A 110 -12.58 -7.97 5.60
CA ALA A 110 -13.43 -9.13 5.34
C ALA A 110 -13.21 -10.28 6.34
N VAL A 111 -11.94 -10.60 6.67
CA VAL A 111 -11.63 -11.83 7.43
C VAL A 111 -10.56 -11.67 8.52
N HIS A 112 -9.83 -10.56 8.61
CA HIS A 112 -8.76 -10.39 9.61
C HIS A 112 -8.96 -9.26 10.64
N TRP A 113 -10.05 -8.51 10.54
CA TRP A 113 -10.35 -7.42 11.47
C TRP A 113 -11.14 -7.96 12.67
N PRO A 114 -10.89 -7.48 13.91
CA PRO A 114 -11.66 -7.93 15.06
C PRO A 114 -13.14 -7.50 14.96
N ALA A 115 -14.02 -8.36 15.46
CA ALA A 115 -15.47 -8.17 15.54
C ALA A 115 -15.84 -6.86 16.26
N GLU A 116 -15.30 -6.71 17.46
CA GLU A 116 -15.56 -5.62 18.38
C GLU A 116 -14.23 -5.27 19.08
N TRP A 117 -14.03 -3.99 19.34
CA TRP A 117 -12.90 -3.50 20.11
C TRP A 117 -13.31 -2.19 20.81
N ASP A 118 -13.34 -2.21 22.14
CA ASP A 118 -13.74 -1.04 22.95
C ASP A 118 -12.59 -0.05 23.20
N GLY A 119 -11.43 -0.29 22.60
CA GLY A 119 -10.25 0.55 22.72
C GLY A 119 -8.98 -0.12 22.21
N LEU A 120 -7.83 0.55 22.38
CA LEU A 120 -6.54 0.08 21.87
C LEU A 120 -6.12 -1.27 22.45
N ALA A 121 -6.44 -1.55 23.72
CA ALA A 121 -6.13 -2.82 24.35
C ALA A 121 -6.91 -3.98 23.72
N GLY A 122 -8.20 -3.78 23.41
CA GLY A 122 -9.02 -4.76 22.70
C GLY A 122 -8.54 -4.95 21.26
N LEU A 123 -8.23 -3.86 20.57
CA LEU A 123 -7.69 -3.91 19.21
C LEU A 123 -6.38 -4.73 19.18
N TRP A 124 -5.47 -4.51 20.13
CA TRP A 124 -4.19 -5.22 20.24
C TRP A 124 -4.33 -6.75 20.35
N GLN A 125 -5.44 -7.26 20.87
CA GLN A 125 -5.68 -8.71 20.92
C GLN A 125 -5.79 -9.34 19.51
N GLY A 126 -6.23 -8.56 18.51
CA GLY A 126 -6.25 -8.99 17.11
C GLY A 126 -4.89 -8.91 16.42
N TYR A 127 -3.86 -8.33 17.05
CA TYR A 127 -2.49 -8.26 16.53
C TYR A 127 -1.73 -9.58 16.78
N VAL A 128 -2.22 -10.66 16.19
CA VAL A 128 -1.70 -12.03 16.35
C VAL A 128 -1.59 -12.74 15.01
N ILE A 129 -0.91 -13.88 15.00
CA ILE A 129 -0.92 -14.86 13.89
C ILE A 129 -1.33 -16.18 14.53
N SER A 130 -2.61 -16.52 14.43
CA SER A 130 -3.20 -17.72 14.99
C SER A 130 -4.28 -18.27 14.07
N ALA A 131 -4.57 -19.57 14.22
CA ALA A 131 -5.77 -20.17 13.66
C ALA A 131 -7.03 -19.88 14.52
N ASP A 132 -6.84 -19.33 15.72
CA ASP A 132 -7.90 -19.13 16.71
C ASP A 132 -8.45 -17.69 16.68
N GLY A 133 -9.78 -17.57 16.58
CA GLY A 133 -10.53 -16.35 16.91
C GLY A 133 -10.63 -15.26 15.83
N ALA A 134 -11.32 -14.17 16.20
CA ALA A 134 -11.48 -12.96 15.40
C ALA A 134 -10.22 -12.08 15.47
N GLY A 135 -9.85 -11.42 14.38
CA GLY A 135 -8.59 -10.66 14.26
C GLY A 135 -7.59 -11.37 13.34
N ASN A 136 -6.30 -11.32 13.68
CA ASN A 136 -5.16 -11.74 12.84
C ASN A 136 -4.69 -10.69 11.82
N TYR A 137 -4.88 -9.39 12.11
CA TYR A 137 -4.44 -8.31 11.22
C TYR A 137 -2.93 -8.02 11.30
N LYS A 138 -2.14 -8.77 12.09
CA LYS A 138 -0.70 -8.54 12.24
C LYS A 138 0.04 -8.55 10.91
N LEU A 139 -0.15 -9.60 10.11
CA LEU A 139 0.52 -9.74 8.82
C LEU A 139 0.01 -8.70 7.79
N PRO A 140 -1.32 -8.50 7.62
CA PRO A 140 -1.83 -7.40 6.79
C PRO A 140 -1.32 -6.01 7.17
N LEU A 141 -1.17 -5.72 8.47
CA LEU A 141 -0.61 -4.45 8.94
C LEU A 141 0.86 -4.29 8.55
N LEU A 142 1.66 -5.36 8.68
CA LEU A 142 3.05 -5.34 8.22
C LEU A 142 3.14 -5.09 6.71
N PHE A 143 2.33 -5.76 5.90
CA PHE A 143 2.30 -5.53 4.45
C PHE A 143 1.88 -4.11 4.11
N THR A 144 0.87 -3.58 4.79
CA THR A 144 0.44 -2.18 4.64
C THR A 144 1.60 -1.23 4.91
N VAL A 145 2.26 -1.37 6.06
CA VAL A 145 3.41 -0.52 6.43
C VAL A 145 4.56 -0.65 5.43
N MET A 146 4.82 -1.85 4.92
CA MET A 146 5.87 -2.12 3.94
C MET A 146 5.54 -1.60 2.54
N LEU A 147 4.26 -1.50 2.16
CA LEU A 147 3.84 -0.92 0.88
C LEU A 147 3.90 0.62 0.88
N LEU A 148 3.68 1.29 2.02
CA LEU A 148 3.68 2.75 2.10
C LEU A 148 4.98 3.41 1.58
N PRO A 149 6.19 2.95 1.94
CA PRO A 149 7.42 3.45 1.34
C PRO A 149 7.44 3.32 -0.19
N LEU A 150 6.88 2.25 -0.77
CA LEU A 150 6.83 2.07 -2.22
C LEU A 150 5.85 3.02 -2.91
N VAL A 151 4.76 3.40 -2.22
CA VAL A 151 3.83 4.44 -2.70
C VAL A 151 4.50 5.82 -2.67
N PHE A 152 5.09 6.20 -1.54
CA PHE A 152 5.62 7.56 -1.35
C PHE A 152 7.01 7.76 -1.98
N HIS A 153 7.89 6.78 -1.86
CA HIS A 153 9.28 6.86 -2.33
C HIS A 153 9.48 6.24 -3.73
N GLY A 154 8.65 5.28 -4.12
CA GLY A 154 8.75 4.58 -5.41
C GLY A 154 9.70 3.37 -5.38
N ALA A 155 10.09 2.92 -6.57
CA ALA A 155 10.73 1.62 -6.80
C ALA A 155 12.22 1.51 -6.43
N GLY A 156 12.88 2.65 -6.20
CA GLY A 156 14.34 2.73 -6.09
C GLY A 156 15.06 2.72 -7.43
N THR A 157 16.39 2.75 -7.38
CA THR A 157 17.23 2.91 -8.59
C THR A 157 17.31 1.65 -9.44
N LEU A 158 17.19 0.46 -8.86
CA LEU A 158 17.14 -0.80 -9.60
C LEU A 158 15.69 -1.17 -9.91
N SER A 159 15.09 -0.53 -10.91
CA SER A 159 13.67 -0.72 -11.28
C SER A 159 13.40 -0.46 -12.76
N LEU A 160 12.35 -1.10 -13.29
CA LEU A 160 11.85 -0.78 -14.63
C LEU A 160 11.28 0.63 -14.71
N ASP A 161 10.71 1.18 -13.64
CA ASP A 161 10.26 2.58 -13.57
C ASP A 161 11.41 3.54 -13.87
N ARG A 162 12.59 3.34 -13.27
CA ARG A 162 13.76 4.19 -13.55
C ARG A 162 14.27 3.99 -14.97
N LEU A 163 14.25 2.76 -15.48
CA LEU A 163 14.60 2.48 -16.88
C LEU A 163 13.66 3.22 -17.83
N LEU A 164 12.34 3.22 -17.59
CA LEU A 164 11.37 3.93 -18.43
C LEU A 164 11.59 5.45 -18.40
N VAL A 165 11.92 6.03 -17.24
CA VAL A 165 12.27 7.46 -17.14
C VAL A 165 13.53 7.78 -17.96
N ALA A 166 14.56 6.93 -17.88
CA ALA A 166 15.79 7.08 -18.65
C ALA A 166 15.55 6.95 -20.18
N LEU A 167 14.81 5.92 -20.60
CA LEU A 167 14.46 5.68 -22.01
C LEU A 167 13.59 6.79 -22.62
N THR A 168 12.87 7.54 -21.78
CA THR A 168 12.03 8.67 -22.21
C THR A 168 12.70 10.01 -22.03
N HIS A 169 14.01 10.05 -21.72
CA HIS A 169 14.81 11.27 -21.53
C HIS A 169 14.23 12.24 -20.47
N ARG A 170 13.60 11.71 -19.42
CA ARG A 170 12.99 12.49 -18.32
C ARG A 170 13.78 12.40 -17.02
N THR A 171 15.09 12.20 -17.09
CA THR A 171 15.94 12.03 -15.90
C THR A 171 15.98 13.27 -15.02
N ASP A 172 15.67 14.45 -15.58
CA ASP A 172 15.44 15.70 -14.84
C ASP A 172 14.34 15.57 -13.79
N ARG A 173 13.37 14.67 -14.00
CA ARG A 173 12.21 14.48 -13.10
C ARG A 173 12.49 13.59 -11.90
N LEU A 174 13.66 12.96 -11.81
CA LEU A 174 13.97 12.01 -10.73
C LEU A 174 14.09 12.69 -9.36
N ASP A 175 14.45 13.98 -9.35
CA ASP A 175 14.66 14.78 -8.15
C ASP A 175 13.52 15.77 -7.88
N ASP A 176 12.48 15.79 -8.73
CA ASP A 176 11.34 16.69 -8.59
C ASP A 176 10.59 16.41 -7.27
N ARG A 177 10.46 17.46 -6.45
CA ARG A 177 9.66 17.44 -5.21
C ARG A 177 8.73 18.65 -5.20
N THR A 178 7.43 18.39 -5.09
CA THR A 178 6.40 19.42 -4.93
C THR A 178 5.75 19.27 -3.56
N ALA A 179 5.79 20.33 -2.75
CA ALA A 179 5.27 20.36 -1.39
C ALA A 179 4.11 21.38 -1.31
N ASP A 180 3.01 21.08 -1.99
CA ASP A 180 1.81 21.91 -2.02
C ASP A 180 0.61 21.20 -1.36
N LEU A 181 -0.56 21.84 -1.39
CA LEU A 181 -1.78 21.28 -0.82
C LEU A 181 -2.19 19.96 -1.50
N GLN A 182 -1.92 19.82 -2.80
CA GLN A 182 -2.23 18.60 -3.54
C GLN A 182 -1.34 17.44 -3.11
N ALA A 183 -0.06 17.69 -2.79
CA ALA A 183 0.83 16.69 -2.20
C ALA A 183 0.28 16.14 -0.86
N THR A 184 -0.21 17.03 0.02
CA THR A 184 -0.90 16.63 1.26
C THR A 184 -2.18 15.87 0.95
N GLY A 185 -2.96 16.31 -0.05
CA GLY A 185 -4.17 15.63 -0.50
C GLY A 185 -3.93 14.21 -0.98
N LEU A 186 -2.87 13.98 -1.76
CA LEU A 186 -2.45 12.64 -2.20
C LEU A 186 -2.03 11.76 -1.02
N ALA A 187 -1.30 12.32 -0.05
CA ALA A 187 -0.92 11.57 1.16
C ALA A 187 -2.15 11.14 1.96
N LEU A 188 -3.10 12.05 2.18
CA LEU A 188 -4.38 11.76 2.83
C LEU A 188 -5.21 10.75 2.04
N ALA A 189 -5.18 10.78 0.70
CA ALA A 189 -5.88 9.80 -0.13
C ALA A 189 -5.34 8.39 0.09
N VAL A 190 -4.01 8.23 0.13
CA VAL A 190 -3.38 6.93 0.40
C VAL A 190 -3.75 6.41 1.78
N ILE A 191 -3.68 7.25 2.82
CA ILE A 191 -4.07 6.86 4.18
C ILE A 191 -5.57 6.55 4.26
N GLY A 192 -6.41 7.36 3.62
CA GLY A 192 -7.84 7.14 3.55
C GLY A 192 -8.21 5.81 2.89
N LEU A 193 -7.55 5.44 1.79
CA LEU A 193 -7.74 4.15 1.12
C LEU A 193 -7.37 2.96 2.01
N VAL A 194 -6.33 3.09 2.83
CA VAL A 194 -5.97 2.03 3.79
C VAL A 194 -7.02 1.87 4.88
N LEU A 195 -7.61 2.98 5.34
CA LEU A 195 -8.47 2.99 6.52
C LEU A 195 -9.96 2.80 6.21
N VAL A 196 -10.44 3.13 5.02
CA VAL A 196 -11.88 3.22 4.72
C VAL A 196 -12.67 1.94 4.96
N TRP A 197 -12.02 0.78 4.88
CA TRP A 197 -12.68 -0.51 5.12
C TRP A 197 -12.54 -1.02 6.57
N VAL A 198 -11.42 -0.75 7.23
CA VAL A 198 -11.15 -1.23 8.61
C VAL A 198 -11.65 -0.26 9.69
N VAL A 199 -11.59 1.04 9.41
CA VAL A 199 -12.06 2.11 10.29
C VAL A 199 -12.79 3.18 9.46
N PRO A 200 -14.02 2.90 8.98
CA PRO A 200 -14.67 3.67 7.92
C PRO A 200 -14.85 5.17 8.22
N ALA A 201 -15.15 5.54 9.47
CA ALA A 201 -15.30 6.93 9.86
C ALA A 201 -14.03 7.76 9.60
N TRP A 202 -12.87 7.24 10.03
CA TRP A 202 -11.58 7.91 9.87
C TRP A 202 -11.08 7.85 8.43
N GLY A 203 -11.29 6.73 7.75
CA GLY A 203 -10.97 6.62 6.31
C GLY A 203 -11.80 7.59 5.46
N GLY A 204 -13.10 7.72 5.74
CA GLY A 204 -13.99 8.67 5.07
C GLY A 204 -13.58 10.14 5.29
N VAL A 205 -13.24 10.51 6.53
CA VAL A 205 -12.71 11.86 6.83
C VAL A 205 -11.42 12.12 6.06
N ALA A 206 -10.47 11.19 6.06
CA ALA A 206 -9.22 11.33 5.34
C ALA A 206 -9.43 11.49 3.82
N LEU A 207 -10.32 10.68 3.22
CA LEU A 207 -10.69 10.79 1.80
C LEU A 207 -11.42 12.10 1.47
N GLY A 208 -12.29 12.58 2.36
CA GLY A 208 -12.97 13.87 2.21
C GLY A 208 -12.00 15.04 2.23
N LEU A 209 -11.08 15.06 3.20
CA LEU A 209 -10.01 16.06 3.28
C LEU A 209 -9.06 15.97 2.07
N ALA A 210 -8.74 14.76 1.62
CA ALA A 210 -7.95 14.53 0.41
C ALA A 210 -8.62 15.14 -0.82
N ALA A 211 -9.91 14.88 -1.03
CA ALA A 211 -10.68 15.42 -2.15
C ALA A 211 -10.69 16.95 -2.12
N LEU A 212 -10.96 17.55 -0.95
CA LEU A 212 -10.90 19.01 -0.78
C LEU A 212 -9.50 19.56 -1.11
N ALA A 213 -8.43 18.95 -0.60
CA ALA A 213 -7.06 19.39 -0.83
C ALA A 213 -6.62 19.26 -2.30
N LEU A 214 -7.12 18.26 -3.02
CA LEU A 214 -6.83 18.05 -4.45
C LEU A 214 -7.57 19.04 -5.35
N ILE A 215 -8.82 19.36 -4.99
CA ILE A 215 -9.75 20.18 -5.80
C ILE A 215 -9.59 21.68 -5.51
N PHE A 216 -9.44 22.07 -4.24
CA PHE A 216 -9.45 23.47 -3.82
C PHE A 216 -8.45 24.38 -4.56
N PRO A 217 -7.19 23.96 -4.84
CA PRO A 217 -6.25 24.77 -5.62
C PRO A 217 -6.68 25.06 -7.06
N GLN A 218 -7.60 24.26 -7.63
CA GLN A 218 -8.10 24.46 -9.00
C GLN A 218 -9.04 25.66 -9.11
N PHE A 219 -9.67 26.08 -8.00
CA PHE A 219 -10.65 27.16 -7.98
C PHE A 219 -10.10 28.51 -7.51
N MET A 220 -9.00 28.51 -6.74
CA MET A 220 -8.48 29.74 -6.14
C MET A 220 -7.55 30.54 -7.07
N GLY A 221 -7.13 29.98 -8.22
CA GLY A 221 -5.94 30.46 -8.92
C GLY A 221 -4.71 30.29 -8.02
N ASN A 222 -3.52 30.19 -8.58
CA ASN A 222 -2.32 30.11 -7.74
C ASN A 222 -2.02 31.52 -7.18
N PRO A 223 -2.21 31.81 -5.87
CA PRO A 223 -1.93 33.15 -5.34
C PRO A 223 -0.42 33.45 -5.31
N LEU A 224 0.42 32.44 -5.55
CA LEU A 224 1.88 32.47 -5.39
C LEU A 224 2.66 32.25 -6.71
N ARG A 225 1.98 32.14 -7.86
CA ARG A 225 2.64 32.29 -9.16
C ARG A 225 2.37 33.71 -9.68
N PRO A 226 3.40 34.56 -9.82
CA PRO A 226 3.26 35.71 -10.69
C PRO A 226 2.89 35.20 -12.07
N ASN A 227 1.83 35.76 -12.66
CA ASN A 227 1.54 35.55 -14.07
C ASN A 227 2.76 36.07 -14.86
N PHE A 228 3.46 35.18 -15.54
CA PHE A 228 4.41 35.52 -16.60
C PHE A 228 3.83 35.06 -17.93
#